data_AF-A0A920UK99-F1
#
_entry.id   AF-A0A920UK99-F1
#
_cell.length_a   1.000
_cell.length_b   1.000
_cell.length_c   1.000
_cell.angle_alpha   90.00
_cell.angle_beta   90.00
_cell.angle_gamma   90.00
#
_symmetry.space_group_name_H-M   'P 1'
#
loop_
_entity.id
_entity.type
_entity.pdbx_description
1 polymer ?
#
loop_
_entity_poly.entity_id
_entity_poly.type
_entity_poly.pdbx_seq_one_letter_code
_entity_poly.pdbx_strand_id
1 'polypeptide(L)'
;MPTYPNQNQEDKNPGRFSFNVKGGRCENCSGDGVINIEMQFLPDVSISCDSCKGKRYNREALEIEVRGKNISDILSMSVDRHLIFFLIYQALKTNLKL
;
A
#
# COMPACT_ATOMS: atom_id res chain seq x y z
N MET A 1 6.94 -7.56 14.54
CA MET A 1 7.90 -7.93 13.49
C MET A 1 7.10 -8.27 12.24
N PRO A 2 7.51 -7.84 11.03
CA PRO A 2 6.87 -8.27 9.80
C PRO A 2 7.08 -9.78 9.59
N THR A 3 6.03 -10.45 9.12
CA THR A 3 6.00 -11.85 8.73
C THR A 3 6.22 -11.90 7.22
N TYR A 4 7.31 -12.53 6.79
CA TYR A 4 7.62 -12.72 5.38
C TYR A 4 7.34 -14.16 4.98
N PRO A 5 6.43 -14.42 4.02
CA PRO A 5 6.12 -15.78 3.57
C PRO A 5 7.35 -16.43 2.93
N ASN A 6 8.15 -15.65 2.21
CA ASN A 6 9.45 -16.05 1.67
C ASN A 6 10.56 -15.27 2.37
N GLN A 7 11.62 -15.93 2.82
CA GLN A 7 12.74 -15.31 3.55
C GLN A 7 13.73 -14.57 2.64
N ASN A 8 13.32 -14.27 1.40
CA ASN A 8 14.18 -13.74 0.35
C ASN A 8 14.61 -12.30 0.65
N GLN A 9 15.80 -11.92 0.17
CA GLN A 9 16.37 -10.61 0.43
C GLN A 9 15.59 -9.48 -0.26
N GLU A 10 14.93 -9.79 -1.39
CA GLU A 10 14.07 -8.86 -2.12
C GLU A 10 12.80 -8.46 -1.36
N ASP A 11 12.18 -9.38 -0.61
CA ASP A 11 10.97 -9.10 0.19
C ASP A 11 11.25 -8.13 1.34
N LYS A 12 12.51 -8.08 1.79
CA LYS A 12 12.96 -7.18 2.86
C LYS A 12 13.31 -5.78 2.35
N ASN A 13 13.37 -5.56 1.04
CA ASN A 13 13.69 -4.24 0.47
C ASN A 13 12.53 -3.26 0.74
N PRO A 14 12.76 -2.14 1.45
CA PRO A 14 11.72 -1.14 1.72
C PRO A 14 11.05 -0.60 0.45
N GLY A 15 11.79 -0.55 -0.67
CA GLY A 15 11.27 -0.11 -1.96
C GLY A 15 10.10 -0.97 -2.46
N ARG A 16 10.00 -2.23 -2.04
CA ARG A 16 8.91 -3.14 -2.41
C ARG A 16 7.55 -2.70 -1.86
N PHE A 17 7.52 -1.95 -0.76
CA PHE A 17 6.30 -1.40 -0.18
C PHE A 17 5.95 0.00 -0.70
N SER A 18 6.76 0.56 -1.60
CA SER A 18 6.47 1.84 -2.22
C SER A 18 5.60 1.64 -3.47
N PHE A 19 4.44 2.30 -3.49
CA PHE A 19 3.56 2.29 -4.66
C PHE A 19 4.12 3.12 -5.83
N ASN A 20 5.13 3.96 -5.60
CA ASN A 20 5.72 4.84 -6.61
C ASN A 20 6.82 4.19 -7.45
N VAL A 21 7.35 3.03 -7.01
CA VAL A 21 8.47 2.36 -7.66
C VAL A 21 8.09 0.94 -8.09
N LYS A 22 8.72 0.46 -9.15
CA LYS A 22 8.57 -0.92 -9.61
C LYS A 22 9.11 -1.88 -8.53
N GLY A 23 8.47 -3.03 -8.41
CA GLY A 23 8.85 -4.08 -7.44
C GLY A 23 7.63 -4.70 -6.78
N GLY A 24 6.91 -3.93 -5.97
CA GLY A 24 5.71 -4.44 -5.27
C GLY A 24 4.40 -3.72 -5.61
N ARG A 25 4.43 -2.64 -6.39
CA ARG A 25 3.22 -1.96 -6.84
C ARG A 25 2.45 -2.81 -7.86
N CYS A 26 1.17 -2.50 -8.04
CA CYS A 26 0.38 -3.05 -9.14
C CYS A 26 0.84 -2.41 -10.45
N GLU A 27 1.39 -3.21 -11.37
CA GLU A 27 1.86 -2.70 -12.67
C GLU A 27 0.71 -2.24 -13.58
N ASN A 28 -0.50 -2.80 -13.42
CA ASN A 28 -1.65 -2.43 -14.25
C ASN A 28 -2.10 -0.98 -14.05
N CYS A 29 -2.09 -0.49 -12.81
CA CYS A 29 -2.41 0.90 -12.48
C CYS A 29 -1.19 1.70 -12.04
N SER A 30 0.03 1.17 -12.26
CA SER A 30 1.28 1.79 -11.81
C SER A 30 1.31 2.24 -10.34
N GLY A 31 0.53 1.59 -9.47
CA GLY A 31 0.42 1.92 -8.05
C GLY A 31 -0.65 2.96 -7.69
N ASP A 32 -1.45 3.45 -8.63
CA ASP A 32 -2.50 4.44 -8.34
C ASP A 32 -3.74 3.81 -7.69
N GLY A 33 -3.99 2.54 -7.97
CA GLY A 33 -5.20 1.83 -7.52
C GLY A 33 -6.45 2.14 -8.37
N VAL A 34 -6.37 3.16 -9.22
CA VAL A 34 -7.38 3.55 -10.19
C VAL A 34 -6.77 3.61 -11.60
N ILE A 35 -7.61 3.55 -12.62
CA ILE A 35 -7.26 3.83 -14.01
C ILE A 35 -8.02 5.09 -14.40
N ASN A 36 -7.29 6.12 -14.82
CA ASN A 36 -7.89 7.36 -15.32
C ASN A 36 -8.13 7.20 -16.82
N ILE A 37 -9.37 7.38 -17.24
CA ILE A 37 -9.77 7.33 -18.64
C ILE A 37 -10.05 8.76 -19.08
N GLU A 38 -9.17 9.28 -19.92
CA GLU A 38 -9.34 10.59 -20.55
C GLU A 38 -10.39 10.50 -21.66
N MET A 39 -11.38 11.37 -21.59
CA MET A 39 -12.46 11.44 -22.57
C MET A 39 -12.46 12.79 -23.26
N GLN A 40 -12.58 12.80 -24.59
CA GLN A 40 -12.40 14.02 -25.38
C GLN A 40 -13.41 15.14 -25.05
N PHE A 41 -14.60 14.80 -24.54
CA PHE A 41 -15.71 15.74 -24.35
C PHE A 41 -16.36 15.66 -22.97
N LEU A 42 -15.94 14.71 -22.13
CA LEU A 42 -16.48 14.49 -20.80
C LEU A 42 -15.36 14.65 -19.77
N PRO A 43 -15.70 14.98 -18.51
CA PRO A 43 -14.73 14.95 -17.43
C PRO A 43 -14.06 13.58 -17.36
N ASP A 44 -12.77 13.57 -17.03
CA ASP A 44 -12.02 12.35 -16.83
C ASP A 44 -12.67 11.50 -15.74
N VAL A 45 -12.72 10.20 -15.97
CA VAL A 45 -13.29 9.25 -15.02
C VAL A 45 -12.18 8.37 -14.48
N SER A 46 -12.10 8.30 -13.16
CA SER A 46 -11.24 7.37 -12.44
C SER A 46 -12.04 6.12 -12.08
N ILE A 47 -11.73 5.00 -12.73
CA ILE A 47 -12.31 3.70 -12.38
C ILE A 47 -11.37 2.93 -11.45
N SER A 48 -11.91 2.10 -10.56
CA SER A 48 -11.08 1.22 -9.73
C SER A 48 -10.30 0.23 -10.61
N CYS A 49 -9.03 0.01 -10.30
CA CYS A 49 -8.23 -0.95 -11.05
C CYS A 49 -8.71 -2.38 -10.80
N ASP A 50 -9.13 -3.10 -11.83
CA ASP A 50 -9.66 -4.47 -11.71
C ASP A 50 -8.63 -5.48 -11.19
N SER A 51 -7.35 -5.28 -11.54
CA SER A 51 -6.26 -6.20 -11.18
C SER A 51 -5.97 -6.20 -9.67
N CYS A 52 -5.86 -5.01 -9.05
CA CYS A 52 -5.57 -4.90 -7.63
C CYS A 52 -6.80 -4.56 -6.77
N LYS A 53 -7.95 -4.28 -7.39
CA LYS A 53 -9.20 -3.86 -6.73
C LYS A 53 -8.98 -2.66 -5.79
N GLY A 54 -8.21 -1.67 -6.25
CA GLY A 54 -7.86 -0.49 -5.46
C GLY A 54 -6.75 -0.66 -4.43
N LYS A 55 -6.19 -1.87 -4.25
CA LYS A 55 -5.14 -2.13 -3.24
C LYS A 55 -3.76 -1.59 -3.57
N ARG A 56 -3.52 -1.12 -4.81
CA ARG A 56 -2.27 -0.47 -5.27
C ARG A 56 -1.02 -1.38 -5.34
N TYR A 57 -1.05 -2.57 -4.76
CA TYR A 57 0.07 -3.51 -4.69
C TYR A 57 -0.21 -4.81 -5.42
N ASN A 58 0.86 -5.54 -5.76
CA ASN A 58 0.77 -6.90 -6.28
C ASN A 58 0.50 -7.92 -5.15
N ARG A 59 0.24 -9.18 -5.53
CA ARG A 59 -0.10 -10.23 -4.56
C ARG A 59 1.05 -10.48 -3.57
N GLU A 60 2.28 -10.57 -4.06
CA GLU A 60 3.46 -10.88 -3.23
C GLU A 60 3.67 -9.84 -2.11
N ALA A 61 3.52 -8.54 -2.42
CA ALA A 61 3.61 -7.48 -1.42
C ALA A 61 2.45 -7.51 -0.41
N LEU A 62 1.27 -7.99 -0.81
CA LEU A 62 0.11 -8.15 0.07
C LEU A 62 0.17 -9.39 0.96
N GLU A 63 1.04 -10.35 0.68
CA GLU A 63 1.26 -11.53 1.53
C GLU A 63 2.18 -11.22 2.72
N ILE A 64 2.88 -10.08 2.71
CA ILE A 64 3.72 -9.64 3.82
C ILE A 64 2.87 -8.89 4.84
N GLU A 65 2.90 -9.37 6.08
CA GLU A 65 2.02 -8.86 7.14
C GLU A 65 2.80 -8.32 8.33
N VAL A 66 2.30 -7.24 8.93
CA VAL A 66 2.73 -6.77 10.24
C VAL A 66 1.55 -6.96 11.20
N ARG A 67 1.71 -7.82 12.20
CA ARG A 67 0.66 -8.11 13.20
C ARG A 67 -0.69 -8.50 12.56
N GLY A 68 -0.64 -9.35 11.54
CA GLY A 68 -1.83 -9.86 10.84
C GLY A 68 -2.50 -8.85 9.91
N LYS A 69 -1.76 -7.82 9.45
CA LYS A 69 -2.25 -6.82 8.49
C LYS A 69 -1.22 -6.60 7.39
N ASN A 70 -1.65 -6.64 6.14
CA ASN A 70 -0.78 -6.28 5.02
C ASN A 70 -0.67 -4.76 4.84
N ILE A 71 0.19 -4.32 3.93
CA ILE A 71 0.42 -2.89 3.68
C ILE A 71 -0.85 -2.13 3.24
N SER A 72 -1.71 -2.76 2.42
CA SER A 72 -2.97 -2.16 1.99
C SER A 72 -3.95 -2.02 3.16
N ASP A 73 -4.00 -3.01 4.05
CA ASP A 73 -4.87 -2.95 5.23
C ASP A 73 -4.42 -1.84 6.16
N ILE A 74 -3.10 -1.72 6.38
CA ILE A 74 -2.51 -0.65 7.19
C ILE A 74 -2.89 0.70 6.58
N LEU A 75 -2.59 0.96 5.30
CA LEU A 75 -2.92 2.23 4.64
C LEU A 75 -4.42 2.57 4.64
N SER A 76 -5.29 1.58 4.77
CA SER A 76 -6.75 1.76 4.80
C SER A 76 -7.32 2.03 6.20
N MET A 77 -6.49 1.97 7.25
CA MET A 77 -6.96 2.24 8.61
C MET A 77 -7.14 3.75 8.85
N SER A 78 -8.09 4.13 9.72
CA SER A 78 -8.20 5.52 10.18
C SER A 78 -6.94 5.96 10.95
N VAL A 79 -6.71 7.27 11.02
CA VAL A 79 -5.57 7.87 11.73
C VAL A 79 -5.52 7.44 13.20
N ASP A 80 -6.66 7.40 13.89
CA ASP A 80 -6.74 6.95 15.29
C ASP A 80 -6.30 5.49 15.46
N ARG A 81 -6.74 4.61 14.55
CA ARG A 81 -6.33 3.20 14.58
C ARG A 81 -4.86 3.04 14.21
N HIS A 82 -4.34 3.85 13.29
CA HIS A 82 -2.91 3.89 12.97
C HIS A 82 -2.08 4.26 14.19
N LEU A 83 -2.48 5.31 14.93
CA LEU A 83 -1.81 5.72 16.16
C LEU A 83 -1.72 4.56 17.13
N ILE A 84 -2.85 3.91 17.43
CA ILE A 84 -2.92 2.73 18.32
C ILE A 84 -2.02 1.60 17.80
N PHE A 85 -2.09 1.29 16.50
CA PHE A 85 -1.31 0.23 15.87
C PHE A 85 0.20 0.48 15.98
N PHE A 86 0.64 1.74 15.87
CA PHE A 86 2.05 2.14 15.91
C PHE A 86 2.53 2.70 17.26
N LEU A 87 1.76 2.64 18.36
CA LEU A 87 2.12 3.23 19.66
C LEU A 87 3.50 2.82 20.21
N ILE A 88 3.98 1.64 19.84
CA ILE A 88 5.28 1.09 20.26
C ILE A 88 6.46 1.73 19.51
N TYR A 89 6.20 2.34 18.34
CA TYR A 89 7.21 3.00 17.52
C TYR A 89 7.33 4.48 17.88
N GLN A 90 8.32 4.80 18.73
CA GLN A 90 8.60 6.16 19.23
C GLN A 90 8.73 7.20 18.10
N ALA A 91 9.36 6.85 16.97
CA ALA A 91 9.65 7.77 15.87
C ALA A 91 8.40 8.28 15.12
N LEU A 92 7.30 7.52 15.11
CA LEU A 92 6.07 7.90 14.38
C LEU A 92 5.21 8.90 15.17
N LYS A 93 5.38 9.00 16.49
CA LYS A 93 4.65 9.96 17.34
C LYS A 93 4.96 11.42 16.98
N THR A 94 6.15 11.70 16.46
CA THR A 94 6.65 13.05 16.20
C THR A 94 5.97 13.75 15.01
N ASN A 95 5.54 12.99 14.01
CA ASN A 95 4.91 13.51 12.78
C ASN A 95 3.38 13.46 12.80
N LEU A 96 2.80 12.76 13.77
CA LEU A 96 1.35 12.60 13.96
C LEU A 96 0.80 13.55 15.04
N LYS A 97 1.39 14.74 15.19
CA LYS A 97 0.88 15.77 16.10
C LYS A 97 -0.53 16.20 15.65
N LEU A 98 -1.55 15.66 16.30
CA LEU A 98 -2.90 16.22 16.35
C LEU A 98 -2.88 17.53 17.15
#